data_AF-X0X4V4-F1
#
_entry.id   AF-X0X4V4-F1
#
_cell.length_a   1.000
_cell.length_b   1.000
_cell.length_c   1.000
_cell.angle_alpha   90.00
_cell.angle_beta   90.00
_cell.angle_gamma   90.00
#
_symmetry.space_group_name_H-M   'P 1'
#
loop_
_entity.id
_entity.type
_entity.pdbx_description
1 polymer ?
#
loop_
_entity_poly.entity_id
_entity_poly.type
_entity_poly.pdbx_seq_one_letter_code
_entity_poly.pdbx_strand_id
1 'polypeptide(L)'
;LRATLSTLRKTSPENRQLIQLAAEKERLAGLLKQGETIQTDLLNHGAELTEESSRGEMDVGELTTVIARNEALLKDNDRKRQELDEEQDFLGRAYDYLLQHQDLKECPLCATSVDMPELIKRTKERTEGRIARELERIQQRNCTAAKEKEGAEQRLATLKTLRESHSERIRETRNLIENLQGAGADLSRKLDADGLFADEKKREELDKALQASVEKLRELTAAAQGTYDGKVEEKKLTEEQEYQPAESRVNKV
;
A
#
# COMPACT_ATOMS: atom_id res chain seq x y z
N LEU A 1 54.55 -1.82 -36.37
CA LEU A 1 53.93 -2.99 -37.03
C LEU A 1 53.05 -3.82 -36.09
N ARG A 2 53.58 -4.50 -35.07
CA ARG A 2 52.77 -5.30 -34.12
C ARG A 2 51.66 -4.50 -33.42
N ALA A 3 51.99 -3.32 -32.91
CA ALA A 3 51.03 -2.41 -32.28
C ALA A 3 49.97 -1.88 -33.28
N THR A 4 50.38 -1.63 -34.53
CA THR A 4 49.54 -1.14 -35.64
C THR A 4 48.57 -2.21 -36.16
N LEU A 5 49.03 -3.46 -36.27
CA LEU A 5 48.21 -4.62 -36.61
C LEU A 5 47.25 -4.99 -35.47
N SER A 6 47.66 -4.80 -34.21
CA SER A 6 46.78 -4.96 -33.05
C SER A 6 45.64 -3.93 -33.03
N THR A 7 45.92 -2.68 -33.41
CA THR A 7 44.90 -1.62 -33.52
C THR A 7 43.96 -1.83 -34.71
N LEU A 8 44.48 -2.31 -35.85
CA LEU A 8 43.66 -2.73 -37.00
C LEU A 8 42.77 -3.94 -36.69
N ARG A 9 43.29 -4.94 -35.94
CA ARG A 9 42.48 -6.05 -35.42
C ARG A 9 41.34 -5.53 -34.55
N LYS A 10 41.62 -4.67 -33.57
CA LYS A 10 40.59 -4.09 -32.69
C LYS A 10 39.54 -3.22 -33.40
N THR A 11 39.83 -2.75 -34.61
CA THR A 11 38.93 -1.88 -35.39
C THR A 11 38.24 -2.59 -36.56
N SER A 12 38.45 -3.91 -36.72
CA SER A 12 37.81 -4.69 -37.79
C SER A 12 36.28 -4.67 -37.68
N PRO A 13 35.55 -4.73 -38.81
CA PRO A 13 34.09 -4.78 -38.81
C PRO A 13 33.52 -5.92 -37.96
N GLU A 14 34.18 -7.08 -37.98
CA GLU A 14 33.80 -8.27 -37.19
C GLU A 14 33.93 -8.05 -35.68
N ASN A 15 34.99 -7.37 -35.24
CA ASN A 15 35.14 -7.02 -33.82
C ASN A 15 34.12 -5.95 -33.38
N ARG A 16 33.77 -5.01 -34.26
CA ARG A 16 32.68 -4.06 -33.99
C ARG A 16 31.35 -4.77 -33.85
N GLN A 17 31.07 -5.75 -34.71
CA GLN A 17 29.86 -6.56 -34.65
C GLN A 17 29.80 -7.40 -33.36
N LEU A 18 30.90 -8.04 -32.95
CA LEU A 18 30.96 -8.77 -31.68
C LEU A 18 30.75 -7.87 -30.46
N ILE A 19 31.31 -6.66 -30.45
CA ILE A 19 31.09 -5.69 -29.37
C ILE A 19 29.61 -5.28 -29.32
N GLN A 20 28.97 -5.05 -30.47
CA GLN A 20 27.54 -4.73 -30.54
C GLN A 20 26.67 -5.89 -30.02
N LEU A 21 26.94 -7.12 -30.45
CA LEU A 21 26.22 -8.31 -30.00
C LEU A 21 26.44 -8.58 -28.50
N ALA A 22 27.64 -8.37 -27.98
CA ALA A 22 27.92 -8.46 -26.55
C ALA A 22 27.11 -7.44 -25.75
N ALA A 23 27.09 -6.18 -26.19
CA ALA A 23 26.32 -5.12 -25.53
C ALA A 23 24.81 -5.39 -25.59
N GLU A 24 24.29 -5.89 -26.71
CA GLU A 24 22.88 -6.25 -26.86
C GLU A 24 22.47 -7.42 -25.95
N LYS A 25 23.29 -8.48 -25.92
CA LYS A 25 23.12 -9.60 -25.00
C LYS A 25 23.10 -9.14 -23.53
N GLU A 26 24.07 -8.33 -23.11
CA GLU A 26 24.15 -7.82 -21.73
C GLU A 26 22.94 -6.94 -21.38
N ARG A 27 22.51 -6.09 -22.31
CA ARG A 27 21.31 -5.26 -22.16
C ARG A 27 20.06 -6.12 -21.94
N LEU A 28 19.83 -7.12 -22.79
CA LEU A 28 18.67 -8.01 -22.70
C LEU A 28 18.69 -8.85 -21.40
N ALA A 29 19.86 -9.36 -21.00
CA ALA A 29 20.02 -10.06 -19.73
C ALA A 29 19.71 -9.16 -18.51
N GLY A 30 20.11 -7.89 -18.56
CA GLY A 30 19.76 -6.90 -17.53
C GLY A 30 18.26 -6.65 -17.45
N LEU A 31 17.60 -6.47 -18.60
CA LEU A 31 16.14 -6.29 -18.68
C LEU A 31 15.38 -7.53 -18.22
N LEU A 32 15.84 -8.72 -18.56
CA LEU A 32 15.25 -9.98 -18.10
C LEU A 32 15.29 -10.06 -16.56
N LYS A 33 16.45 -9.81 -15.95
CA LYS A 33 16.60 -9.82 -14.49
C LYS A 33 15.69 -8.79 -13.81
N GLN A 34 15.61 -7.59 -14.37
CA GLN A 34 14.71 -6.55 -13.87
C GLN A 34 13.25 -6.97 -13.99
N GLY A 35 12.87 -7.56 -15.12
CA GLY A 35 11.52 -8.08 -15.36
C GLY A 35 11.12 -9.18 -14.38
N GLU A 36 11.98 -10.16 -14.13
CA GLU A 36 11.75 -11.24 -13.16
C GLU A 36 11.59 -10.69 -11.73
N THR A 37 12.38 -9.67 -11.37
CA THR A 37 12.29 -9.00 -10.07
C THR A 37 10.95 -8.29 -9.91
N ILE A 38 10.60 -7.42 -10.86
CA ILE A 38 9.33 -6.66 -10.84
C ILE A 38 8.13 -7.60 -10.86
N GLN A 39 8.18 -8.69 -11.61
CA GLN A 39 7.12 -9.69 -11.63
C GLN A 39 6.92 -10.34 -10.25
N THR A 40 8.00 -10.81 -9.63
CA THR A 40 7.95 -11.41 -8.29
C THR A 40 7.42 -10.42 -7.27
N ASP A 41 7.88 -9.17 -7.34
CA ASP A 41 7.46 -8.09 -6.48
C ASP A 41 5.97 -7.75 -6.64
N LEU A 42 5.46 -7.67 -7.87
CA LEU A 42 4.04 -7.42 -8.11
C LEU A 42 3.17 -8.56 -7.62
N LEU A 43 3.59 -9.81 -7.81
CA LEU A 43 2.83 -10.99 -7.35
C LEU A 43 2.74 -11.02 -5.82
N ASN A 44 3.87 -10.80 -5.12
CA ASN A 44 3.90 -10.75 -3.66
C ASN A 44 3.03 -9.60 -3.12
N HIS A 45 3.11 -8.42 -3.75
CA HIS A 45 2.30 -7.29 -3.36
C HIS A 45 0.81 -7.49 -3.67
N GLY A 46 0.48 -8.20 -4.76
CA GLY A 46 -0.88 -8.61 -5.06
C GLY A 46 -1.49 -9.47 -3.95
N ALA A 47 -0.71 -10.45 -3.44
CA ALA A 47 -1.12 -11.28 -2.31
C ALA A 47 -1.31 -10.46 -1.03
N GLU A 48 -0.40 -9.52 -0.74
CA GLU A 48 -0.53 -8.58 0.39
C GLU A 48 -1.82 -7.76 0.30
N LEU A 49 -2.15 -7.21 -0.87
CA LEU A 49 -3.40 -6.46 -1.08
C LEU A 49 -4.64 -7.33 -0.89
N THR A 50 -4.64 -8.58 -1.36
CA THR A 50 -5.76 -9.51 -1.17
C THR A 50 -5.91 -9.90 0.30
N GLU A 51 -4.81 -10.18 1.01
CA GLU A 51 -4.82 -10.46 2.45
C GLU A 51 -5.36 -9.26 3.23
N GLU A 52 -4.86 -8.05 2.94
CA GLU A 52 -5.32 -6.84 3.59
C GLU A 52 -6.79 -6.59 3.31
N SER A 53 -7.26 -6.76 2.07
CA SER A 53 -8.68 -6.66 1.74
C SER A 53 -9.56 -7.64 2.52
N SER A 54 -9.04 -8.82 2.89
CA SER A 54 -9.79 -9.79 3.69
C SER A 54 -9.88 -9.42 5.18
N ARG A 55 -8.95 -8.59 5.66
CA ARG A 55 -8.85 -8.18 7.08
C ARG A 55 -9.80 -7.04 7.45
N GLY A 56 -10.36 -6.32 6.47
CA GLY A 56 -11.32 -5.24 6.72
C GLY A 56 -11.40 -4.23 5.58
N GLU A 57 -12.05 -3.11 5.86
CA GLU A 57 -12.33 -2.08 4.86
C GLU A 57 -11.05 -1.52 4.21
N MET A 58 -11.10 -1.37 2.88
CA MET A 58 -10.04 -0.82 2.03
C MET A 58 -10.43 0.55 1.45
N ASP A 59 -11.71 0.92 1.53
CA ASP A 59 -12.22 2.20 1.07
C ASP A 59 -11.86 3.32 2.07
N VAL A 60 -10.95 4.19 1.62
CA VAL A 60 -10.49 5.37 2.35
C VAL A 60 -11.65 6.31 2.68
N GLY A 61 -12.63 6.46 1.78
CA GLY A 61 -13.81 7.29 1.98
C GLY A 61 -14.74 6.74 3.06
N GLU A 62 -14.96 5.43 3.09
CA GLU A 62 -15.75 4.79 4.14
C GLU A 62 -15.07 4.90 5.51
N LEU A 63 -13.76 4.62 5.60
CA LEU A 63 -12.99 4.79 6.84
C LEU A 63 -12.98 6.23 7.34
N THR A 64 -12.83 7.20 6.44
CA THR A 64 -12.91 8.63 6.77
C THR A 64 -14.30 8.98 7.32
N THR A 65 -15.35 8.40 6.74
CA THR A 65 -16.73 8.59 7.22
C THR A 65 -16.93 8.00 8.61
N VAL A 66 -16.38 6.81 8.89
CA VAL A 66 -16.41 6.19 10.23
C VAL A 66 -15.71 7.06 11.26
N ILE A 67 -14.51 7.57 10.94
CA ILE A 67 -13.76 8.48 11.81
C ILE A 67 -14.60 9.71 12.13
N ALA A 68 -15.10 10.40 11.10
CA ALA A 68 -15.90 11.63 11.29
C ALA A 68 -17.18 11.38 12.10
N ARG A 69 -17.87 10.25 11.87
CA ARG A 69 -19.06 9.87 12.64
C ARG A 69 -18.75 9.67 14.11
N ASN A 70 -17.66 8.95 14.42
CA ASN A 70 -17.26 8.68 15.78
C ASN A 70 -16.73 9.93 16.50
N GLU A 71 -16.05 10.84 15.79
CA GLU A 71 -15.69 12.15 16.35
C GLU A 71 -16.90 13.01 16.70
N ALA A 72 -17.91 13.05 15.82
CA ALA A 72 -19.15 13.76 16.08
C ALA A 72 -19.89 13.17 17.31
N LEU A 73 -19.96 11.84 17.38
CA LEU A 73 -20.56 11.13 18.52
C LEU A 73 -19.84 11.43 19.83
N LEU A 74 -18.51 11.43 19.85
CA LEU A 74 -17.72 11.78 21.04
C LEU A 74 -18.00 13.22 21.49
N LYS A 75 -18.05 14.18 20.56
CA LYS A 75 -18.38 15.58 20.88
C LYS A 75 -19.80 15.74 21.43
N ASP A 76 -20.77 15.07 20.84
CA ASP A 76 -22.16 15.11 21.33
C ASP A 76 -22.28 14.48 22.72
N ASN A 77 -21.58 13.37 22.96
CA ASN A 77 -21.52 12.72 24.27
C ASN A 77 -20.84 13.60 25.33
N ASP A 78 -19.77 14.32 24.98
CA ASP A 78 -19.09 15.24 25.89
C ASP A 78 -20.00 16.41 26.28
N ARG A 79 -20.74 17.00 25.32
CA ARG A 79 -21.77 18.01 25.63
C ARG A 79 -22.85 17.43 26.55
N LYS A 80 -23.37 16.24 26.23
CA LYS A 80 -24.42 15.60 27.03
C LYS A 80 -23.95 15.29 28.45
N ARG A 81 -22.70 14.88 28.60
CA ARG A 81 -22.06 14.65 29.89
C ARG A 81 -22.00 15.94 30.71
N GLN A 82 -21.54 17.04 30.11
CA GLN A 82 -21.49 18.35 30.79
C GLN A 82 -22.87 18.77 31.30
N GLU A 83 -23.93 18.64 30.47
CA GLU A 83 -25.31 18.94 30.89
C GLU A 83 -25.77 18.07 32.08
N LEU A 84 -25.40 16.78 32.07
CA LEU A 84 -25.76 15.84 33.14
C LEU A 84 -24.98 16.08 34.42
N ASP A 85 -23.70 16.44 34.32
CA ASP A 85 -22.84 16.79 35.45
C ASP A 85 -23.37 18.10 36.11
N GLU A 86 -23.73 19.11 35.32
CA GLU A 86 -24.38 20.34 35.81
C GLU A 86 -25.74 20.05 36.47
N GLU A 87 -26.57 19.20 35.86
CA GLU A 87 -27.85 18.77 36.44
C GLU A 87 -27.63 18.01 37.75
N GLN A 88 -26.62 17.13 37.82
CA GLN A 88 -26.26 16.38 39.01
C GLN A 88 -25.82 17.29 40.15
N ASP A 89 -24.98 18.28 39.88
CA ASP A 89 -24.51 19.25 40.86
C ASP A 89 -25.63 20.17 41.36
N PHE A 90 -26.53 20.58 40.47
CA PHE A 90 -27.71 21.36 40.86
C PHE A 90 -28.64 20.56 41.76
N LEU A 91 -29.01 19.34 41.34
CA LEU A 91 -29.92 18.49 42.10
C LEU A 91 -29.29 17.96 43.39
N GLY A 92 -27.97 17.76 43.45
CA GLY A 92 -27.25 17.43 44.68
C GLY A 92 -27.39 18.53 45.72
N ARG A 93 -27.15 19.79 45.34
CA ARG A 93 -27.38 20.94 46.23
C ARG A 93 -28.85 21.08 46.66
N ALA A 94 -29.78 20.85 45.74
CA ALA A 94 -31.21 20.86 46.06
C ALA A 94 -31.58 19.74 47.04
N TYR A 95 -31.04 18.54 46.85
CA TYR A 95 -31.26 17.40 47.74
C TYR A 95 -30.74 17.67 49.15
N ASP A 96 -29.52 18.19 49.28
CA ASP A 96 -28.93 18.56 50.57
C ASP A 96 -29.76 19.63 51.29
N TYR A 97 -30.27 20.63 50.56
CA TYR A 97 -31.17 21.64 51.10
C TYR A 97 -32.49 21.03 51.58
N LEU A 98 -33.12 20.18 50.78
CA LEU A 98 -34.39 19.52 51.15
C LEU A 98 -34.22 18.63 52.39
N LEU A 99 -33.08 17.97 52.56
CA LEU A 99 -32.77 17.18 53.75
C LEU A 99 -32.67 18.03 55.03
N GLN A 100 -32.21 19.28 54.93
CA GLN A 100 -32.09 20.22 56.05
C GLN A 100 -33.42 20.88 56.43
N HIS A 101 -34.41 20.89 55.53
CA HIS A 101 -35.66 21.65 55.67
C HIS A 101 -36.91 20.78 55.50
N GLN A 102 -36.91 19.57 56.07
CA GLN A 102 -38.01 18.59 55.97
C GLN A 102 -39.31 19.03 56.66
N ASP A 103 -39.25 20.08 57.48
CA ASP A 103 -40.37 20.66 58.23
C ASP A 103 -41.22 21.63 57.40
N LEU A 104 -40.74 22.05 56.22
CA LEU A 104 -41.47 22.92 55.31
C LEU A 104 -42.74 22.24 54.78
N LYS A 105 -43.89 22.92 54.95
CA LYS A 105 -45.19 22.47 54.41
C LYS A 105 -45.54 23.13 53.09
N GLU A 106 -44.91 24.27 52.79
CA GLU A 106 -45.14 25.08 51.59
C GLU A 106 -43.81 25.57 51.02
N CYS A 107 -43.76 25.77 49.70
CA CYS A 107 -42.60 26.29 49.02
C CYS A 107 -42.41 27.78 49.37
N PRO A 108 -41.23 28.21 49.85
CA PRO A 108 -41.01 29.61 50.25
C PRO A 108 -41.04 30.60 49.07
N LEU A 109 -41.00 30.11 47.82
CA LEU A 109 -41.02 30.97 46.62
C LEU A 109 -42.41 31.11 46.00
N CYS A 110 -43.23 30.04 46.03
CA CYS A 110 -44.53 30.03 45.35
C CYS A 110 -45.72 29.71 46.26
N ALA A 111 -45.51 29.51 47.57
CA ALA A 111 -46.52 29.18 48.58
C ALA A 111 -47.36 27.93 48.26
N THR A 112 -46.94 27.11 47.29
CA THR A 112 -47.59 25.85 46.96
C THR A 112 -47.26 24.81 48.02
N SER A 113 -48.24 24.02 48.45
CA SER A 113 -48.04 22.89 49.37
C SER A 113 -47.02 21.89 48.81
N VAL A 114 -46.13 21.38 49.67
CA VAL A 114 -45.06 20.46 49.25
C VAL A 114 -45.09 19.18 50.07
N ASP A 115 -45.00 18.04 49.39
CA ASP A 115 -44.73 16.74 50.02
C ASP A 115 -43.21 16.49 50.04
N MET A 116 -42.56 16.84 51.16
CA MET A 116 -41.11 16.76 51.31
C MET A 116 -40.56 15.34 51.15
N PRO A 117 -41.12 14.28 51.79
CA PRO A 117 -40.70 12.90 51.56
C PRO A 117 -40.68 12.50 50.08
N GLU A 118 -41.73 12.83 49.32
CA GLU A 118 -41.81 12.51 47.89
C GLU A 118 -40.80 13.32 47.08
N LEU A 119 -40.59 14.60 47.40
CA LEU A 119 -39.64 15.46 46.69
C LEU A 119 -38.19 15.03 46.91
N ILE A 120 -37.82 14.66 48.14
CA ILE A 120 -36.52 14.09 48.50
C ILE A 120 -36.30 12.79 47.73
N LYS A 121 -37.29 11.89 47.75
CA LYS A 121 -37.22 10.62 47.03
C LYS A 121 -37.03 10.83 45.52
N ARG A 122 -37.82 11.70 44.89
CA ARG A 122 -37.70 12.02 43.45
C ARG A 122 -36.34 12.61 43.09
N THR A 123 -35.83 13.52 43.91
CA THR A 123 -34.54 14.18 43.68
C THR A 123 -33.41 13.15 43.76
N LYS A 124 -33.44 12.28 44.78
CA LYS A 124 -32.51 11.16 44.93
C LYS A 124 -32.57 10.17 43.77
N GLU A 125 -33.77 9.75 43.37
CA GLU A 125 -33.96 8.84 42.23
C GLU A 125 -33.48 9.44 40.91
N ARG A 126 -33.59 10.76 40.75
CA ARG A 126 -33.09 11.47 39.57
C ARG A 126 -31.56 11.49 39.55
N THR A 127 -30.90 11.87 40.65
CA THR A 127 -29.44 11.98 40.74
C THR A 127 -28.74 10.63 40.78
N GLU A 128 -29.04 9.80 41.78
CA GLU A 128 -28.40 8.50 42.00
C GLU A 128 -28.89 7.42 41.03
N GLY A 129 -30.10 7.61 40.47
CA GLY A 129 -30.72 6.63 39.59
C GLY A 129 -30.57 6.97 38.11
N ARG A 130 -31.24 8.03 37.64
CA ARG A 130 -31.35 8.31 36.20
C ARG A 130 -30.08 8.93 35.63
N ILE A 131 -29.53 9.96 36.28
CA ILE A 131 -28.35 10.66 35.79
C ILE A 131 -27.12 9.74 35.83
N ALA A 132 -26.88 9.07 36.96
CA ALA A 132 -25.76 8.12 37.09
C ALA A 132 -25.78 7.02 36.00
N ARG A 133 -26.94 6.42 35.72
CA ARG A 133 -27.07 5.40 34.65
C ARG A 133 -26.82 5.97 33.26
N GLU A 134 -27.21 7.21 33.00
CA GLU A 134 -26.99 7.84 31.70
C GLU A 134 -25.51 8.21 31.50
N LEU A 135 -24.83 8.68 32.55
CA LEU A 135 -23.39 8.91 32.56
C LEU A 135 -22.61 7.62 32.28
N GLU A 136 -23.01 6.49 32.90
CA GLU A 136 -22.40 5.18 32.64
C GLU A 136 -22.59 4.74 31.18
N ARG A 137 -23.80 4.93 30.62
CA ARG A 137 -24.07 4.65 29.20
C ARG A 137 -23.23 5.51 28.27
N ILE A 138 -23.08 6.81 28.58
CA ILE A 138 -22.22 7.73 27.81
C ILE A 138 -20.78 7.25 27.85
N GLN A 139 -20.27 6.85 29.02
CA GLN A 139 -18.91 6.34 29.15
C GLN A 139 -18.68 5.06 28.32
N GLN A 140 -19.62 4.13 28.33
CA GLN A 140 -19.55 2.91 27.51
C GLN A 140 -19.55 3.26 26.01
N ARG A 141 -20.43 4.18 25.59
CA ARG A 141 -20.48 4.67 24.20
C ARG A 141 -19.18 5.36 23.78
N ASN A 142 -18.60 6.19 24.64
CA ASN A 142 -17.31 6.85 24.38
C ASN A 142 -16.18 5.84 24.21
N CYS A 143 -16.13 4.80 25.06
CA CYS A 143 -15.13 3.73 24.92
C CYS A 143 -15.25 3.01 23.58
N THR A 144 -16.47 2.64 23.16
CA THR A 144 -16.70 1.99 21.86
C THR A 144 -16.36 2.92 20.70
N ALA A 145 -16.86 4.16 20.70
CA ALA A 145 -16.61 5.14 19.65
C ALA A 145 -15.12 5.49 19.51
N ALA A 146 -14.40 5.61 20.63
CA ALA A 146 -12.96 5.87 20.62
C ALA A 146 -12.19 4.68 20.02
N LYS A 147 -12.52 3.44 20.39
CA LYS A 147 -11.90 2.24 19.82
C LYS A 147 -12.18 2.08 18.33
N GLU A 148 -13.42 2.31 17.90
CA GLU A 148 -13.79 2.25 16.49
C GLU A 148 -13.07 3.33 15.67
N LYS A 149 -12.98 4.56 16.21
CA LYS A 149 -12.22 5.65 15.61
C LYS A 149 -10.74 5.28 15.49
N GLU A 150 -10.11 4.85 16.58
CA GLU A 150 -8.69 4.48 16.60
C GLU A 150 -8.40 3.33 15.61
N GLY A 151 -9.24 2.30 15.58
CA GLY A 151 -9.12 1.21 14.63
C GLY A 151 -9.23 1.68 13.17
N ALA A 152 -10.16 2.59 12.88
CA ALA A 152 -10.30 3.17 11.54
C ALA A 152 -9.09 4.06 11.16
N GLU A 153 -8.54 4.83 12.10
CA GLU A 153 -7.33 5.66 11.87
C GLU A 153 -6.09 4.80 11.61
N GLN A 154 -5.87 3.75 12.41
CA GLN A 154 -4.78 2.79 12.21
C GLN A 154 -4.92 2.11 10.84
N ARG A 155 -6.14 1.71 10.47
CA ARG A 155 -6.42 1.10 9.17
C ARG A 155 -6.11 2.07 8.02
N LEU A 156 -6.55 3.31 8.12
CA LEU A 156 -6.28 4.36 7.13
C LEU A 156 -4.77 4.57 6.92
N ALA A 157 -3.97 4.56 8.00
CA ALA A 157 -2.52 4.68 7.92
C ALA A 157 -1.87 3.48 7.19
N THR A 158 -2.33 2.26 7.47
CA THR A 158 -1.89 1.05 6.75
C THR A 158 -2.22 1.15 5.26
N LEU A 159 -3.45 1.52 4.92
CA LEU A 159 -3.88 1.66 3.52
C LEU A 159 -3.09 2.74 2.77
N LYS A 160 -2.73 3.84 3.43
CA LYS A 160 -1.90 4.88 2.83
C LYS A 160 -0.53 4.33 2.44
N THR A 161 0.12 3.61 3.36
CA THR A 161 1.42 2.95 3.11
C THR A 161 1.32 1.94 1.97
N LEU A 162 0.26 1.11 1.96
CA LEU A 162 0.01 0.14 0.90
C LEU A 162 -0.19 0.82 -0.46
N ARG A 163 -0.93 1.94 -0.51
CA ARG A 163 -1.19 2.68 -1.75
C ARG A 163 0.05 3.38 -2.29
N GLU A 164 0.91 3.89 -1.41
CA GLU A 164 2.21 4.44 -1.77
C GLU A 164 3.13 3.36 -2.37
N SER A 165 3.26 2.22 -1.68
CA SER A 165 3.99 1.03 -2.16
C SER A 165 3.44 0.53 -3.51
N HIS A 166 2.12 0.45 -3.64
CA HIS A 166 1.46 0.06 -4.89
C HIS A 166 1.81 1.01 -6.03
N SER A 167 1.69 2.31 -5.80
CA SER A 167 1.99 3.34 -6.80
C SER A 167 3.45 3.28 -7.27
N GLU A 168 4.37 2.99 -6.36
CA GLU A 168 5.79 2.78 -6.67
C GLU A 168 6.00 1.55 -7.55
N ARG A 169 5.46 0.39 -7.18
CA ARG A 169 5.57 -0.85 -7.99
C ARG A 169 4.95 -0.69 -9.37
N ILE A 170 3.80 -0.02 -9.48
CA ILE A 170 3.18 0.29 -10.78
C ILE A 170 4.06 1.24 -11.60
N ARG A 171 4.70 2.23 -10.97
CA ARG A 171 5.66 3.12 -11.66
C ARG A 171 6.87 2.33 -12.18
N GLU A 172 7.45 1.44 -11.38
CA GLU A 172 8.56 0.57 -11.81
C GLU A 172 8.14 -0.33 -12.97
N THR A 173 6.92 -0.85 -12.93
CA THR A 173 6.35 -1.65 -14.01
C THR A 173 6.19 -0.82 -15.29
N ARG A 174 5.73 0.44 -15.20
CA ARG A 174 5.70 1.36 -16.36
C ARG A 174 7.10 1.56 -16.95
N ASN A 175 8.10 1.82 -16.10
CA ASN A 175 9.49 2.00 -16.54
C ASN A 175 10.04 0.75 -17.23
N LEU A 176 9.71 -0.44 -16.74
CA LEU A 176 10.05 -1.69 -17.41
C LEU A 176 9.40 -1.74 -18.80
N ILE A 177 8.08 -1.53 -18.90
CA ILE A 177 7.36 -1.55 -20.18
C ILE A 177 7.99 -0.61 -21.21
N GLU A 178 8.35 0.62 -20.81
CA GLU A 178 9.04 1.58 -21.70
C GLU A 178 10.38 1.02 -22.20
N ASN A 179 11.17 0.39 -21.33
CA ASN A 179 12.42 -0.26 -21.71
C ASN A 179 12.23 -1.50 -22.60
N LEU A 180 11.11 -2.22 -22.43
CA LEU A 180 10.75 -3.39 -23.22
C LEU A 180 10.28 -3.04 -24.63
N GLN A 181 9.55 -1.94 -24.79
CA GLN A 181 9.14 -1.45 -26.12
C GLN A 181 10.37 -1.16 -27.01
N GLY A 182 11.44 -0.61 -26.43
CA GLY A 182 12.72 -0.44 -27.11
C GLY A 182 13.45 -1.75 -27.45
N ALA A 183 13.03 -2.89 -26.88
CA ALA A 183 13.61 -4.22 -27.07
C ALA A 183 12.72 -5.17 -27.91
N GLY A 184 11.53 -4.75 -28.33
CA GLY A 184 10.62 -5.56 -29.15
C GLY A 184 9.68 -6.50 -28.37
N ALA A 185 9.61 -6.37 -27.04
CA ALA A 185 8.57 -6.99 -26.22
C ALA A 185 7.53 -5.92 -25.86
N ASP A 186 6.29 -6.06 -26.36
CA ASP A 186 5.25 -5.04 -26.13
C ASP A 186 4.26 -5.46 -25.05
N LEU A 187 4.05 -4.56 -24.11
CA LEU A 187 3.04 -4.63 -23.07
C LEU A 187 2.22 -3.34 -23.16
N SER A 188 1.41 -3.23 -24.20
CA SER A 188 0.64 -2.02 -24.55
C SER A 188 -0.60 -1.82 -23.67
N ARG A 189 -0.43 -1.94 -22.34
CA ARG A 189 -1.48 -1.68 -21.36
C ARG A 189 -1.24 -0.38 -20.62
N LYS A 190 -2.27 0.47 -20.62
CA LYS A 190 -2.30 1.64 -19.75
C LYS A 190 -2.43 1.16 -18.30
N LEU A 191 -1.36 1.33 -17.52
CA LEU A 191 -1.39 1.02 -16.09
C LEU A 191 -2.05 2.18 -15.35
N ASP A 192 -3.20 1.94 -14.76
CA ASP A 192 -3.89 2.86 -13.84
C ASP A 192 -3.71 2.35 -12.41
N ALA A 193 -2.89 3.04 -11.62
CA ALA A 193 -2.50 2.57 -10.28
C ALA A 193 -3.69 2.53 -9.32
N ASP A 194 -4.60 3.51 -9.39
CA ASP A 194 -5.76 3.55 -8.50
C ASP A 194 -6.77 2.46 -8.86
N GLY A 195 -7.01 2.26 -10.16
CA GLY A 195 -7.85 1.17 -10.64
C GLY A 195 -7.30 -0.22 -10.34
N LEU A 196 -5.96 -0.39 -10.34
CA LEU A 196 -5.29 -1.64 -10.00
C LEU A 196 -5.25 -1.89 -8.49
N PHE A 197 -5.20 -0.86 -7.66
CA PHE A 197 -5.24 -1.00 -6.21
C PHE A 197 -6.58 -1.57 -5.72
N ALA A 198 -7.69 -1.14 -6.32
CA ALA A 198 -9.03 -1.54 -5.91
C ALA A 198 -9.51 -2.87 -6.52
N ASP A 199 -8.93 -3.33 -7.63
CA ASP A 199 -9.47 -4.43 -8.43
C ASP A 199 -8.48 -5.59 -8.59
N GLU A 200 -8.75 -6.68 -7.87
CA GLU A 200 -7.95 -7.90 -7.90
C GLU A 200 -7.86 -8.51 -9.31
N LYS A 201 -8.96 -8.51 -10.08
CA LYS A 201 -8.96 -9.09 -11.43
C LYS A 201 -8.04 -8.31 -12.35
N LYS A 202 -8.03 -6.98 -12.25
CA LYS A 202 -7.09 -6.16 -13.04
C LYS A 202 -5.64 -6.43 -12.66
N ARG A 203 -5.35 -6.71 -11.38
CA ARG A 203 -4.00 -7.10 -10.93
C ARG A 203 -3.59 -8.46 -11.50
N GLU A 204 -4.46 -9.46 -11.45
CA GLU A 204 -4.20 -10.78 -12.06
C GLU A 204 -3.96 -10.69 -13.57
N GLU A 205 -4.75 -9.86 -14.25
CA GLU A 205 -4.57 -9.61 -15.67
C GLU A 205 -3.22 -8.95 -15.98
N LEU A 206 -2.79 -8.00 -15.14
CA LEU A 206 -1.48 -7.36 -15.27
C LEU A 206 -0.35 -8.38 -15.05
N ASP A 207 -0.44 -9.20 -14.02
CA ASP A 207 0.55 -10.23 -13.71
C ASP A 207 0.73 -11.21 -14.87
N LYS A 208 -0.38 -11.71 -15.46
CA LYS A 208 -0.33 -12.58 -16.65
C LYS A 208 0.34 -11.91 -17.85
N ALA A 209 0.04 -10.64 -18.10
CA ALA A 209 0.64 -9.88 -19.20
C ALA A 209 2.15 -9.66 -18.98
N LEU A 210 2.55 -9.40 -17.72
CA LEU A 210 3.94 -9.26 -17.34
C LEU A 210 4.69 -10.57 -17.47
N GLN A 211 4.11 -11.69 -17.02
CA GLN A 211 4.66 -13.02 -17.18
C GLN A 211 4.94 -13.35 -18.65
N ALA A 212 3.99 -13.08 -19.55
CA ALA A 212 4.16 -13.29 -20.98
C ALA A 212 5.31 -12.44 -21.56
N SER A 213 5.47 -11.21 -21.07
CA SER A 213 6.52 -10.30 -21.52
C SER A 213 7.90 -10.69 -21.02
N VAL A 214 8.01 -11.17 -19.77
CA VAL A 214 9.23 -11.75 -19.21
C VAL A 214 9.63 -13.02 -19.95
N GLU A 215 8.68 -13.88 -20.31
CA GLU A 215 8.97 -15.06 -21.12
C GLU A 215 9.47 -14.66 -22.51
N LYS A 216 8.87 -13.62 -23.12
CA LYS A 216 9.37 -13.11 -24.40
C LYS A 216 10.79 -12.56 -24.32
N LEU A 217 11.12 -11.85 -23.25
CA LEU A 217 12.49 -11.40 -22.97
C LEU A 217 13.46 -12.57 -22.81
N ARG A 218 13.03 -13.66 -22.17
CA ARG A 218 13.83 -14.87 -22.00
C ARG A 218 14.19 -15.48 -23.36
N GLU A 219 13.20 -15.58 -24.27
CA GLU A 219 13.44 -16.01 -25.65
C GLU A 219 14.43 -15.10 -26.39
N LEU A 220 14.23 -13.77 -26.33
CA LEU A 220 15.10 -12.80 -26.99
C LEU A 220 16.52 -12.83 -26.44
N THR A 221 16.67 -12.96 -25.12
CA THR A 221 17.97 -13.07 -24.45
C THR A 221 18.69 -14.35 -24.88
N ALA A 222 18.00 -15.49 -24.95
CA ALA A 222 18.57 -16.75 -25.42
C ALA A 222 18.97 -16.69 -26.91
N ALA A 223 18.18 -16.04 -27.76
CA ALA A 223 18.49 -15.84 -29.17
C ALA A 223 19.73 -14.94 -29.37
N ALA A 224 19.83 -13.83 -28.60
CA ALA A 224 20.99 -12.95 -28.62
C ALA A 224 22.26 -13.67 -28.11
N GLN A 225 22.13 -14.48 -27.06
CA GLN A 225 23.20 -15.35 -26.56
C GLN A 225 23.70 -16.30 -27.64
N GLY A 226 22.82 -17.05 -28.29
CA GLY A 226 23.19 -18.01 -29.33
C GLY A 226 23.82 -17.35 -30.56
N THR A 227 23.34 -16.16 -30.94
CA THR A 227 23.93 -15.37 -32.05
C THR A 227 25.34 -14.90 -31.71
N TYR A 228 25.55 -14.42 -30.48
CA TYR A 228 26.87 -14.01 -30.00
C TYR A 228 27.83 -15.20 -29.97
N ASP A 229 27.44 -16.31 -29.36
CA ASP A 229 28.29 -17.51 -29.23
C ASP A 229 28.65 -18.08 -30.61
N GLY A 230 27.69 -18.14 -31.54
CA GLY A 230 27.93 -18.55 -32.92
C GLY A 230 28.95 -17.65 -33.64
N LYS A 231 28.85 -16.33 -33.47
CA LYS A 231 29.81 -15.37 -34.05
C LYS A 231 31.19 -15.45 -33.41
N VAL A 232 31.29 -15.77 -32.12
CA VAL A 232 32.57 -16.02 -31.45
C VAL A 232 33.24 -17.27 -32.02
N GLU A 233 32.50 -18.37 -32.20
CA GLU A 233 33.04 -19.61 -32.76
C GLU A 233 33.43 -19.44 -34.24
N GLU A 234 32.63 -18.77 -35.07
CA GLU A 234 32.99 -18.44 -36.46
C GLU A 234 34.31 -17.65 -36.52
N LYS A 235 34.47 -16.66 -35.63
CA LYS A 235 35.71 -15.87 -35.56
C LYS A 235 36.90 -16.72 -35.13
N LYS A 236 36.75 -17.60 -34.14
CA LYS A 236 37.82 -18.54 -33.73
C LYS A 236 38.24 -19.44 -34.89
N LEU A 237 37.28 -20.05 -35.59
CA LEU A 237 37.55 -20.93 -36.74
C LEU A 237 38.24 -20.17 -37.89
N THR A 238 37.83 -18.94 -38.14
CA THR A 238 38.46 -18.08 -39.17
C THR A 238 39.88 -17.69 -38.77
N GLU A 239 40.10 -17.33 -37.49
CA GLU A 239 41.44 -17.06 -36.97
C GLU A 239 42.33 -18.31 -37.00
N GLU A 240 41.81 -19.50 -36.72
CA GLU A 240 42.56 -20.77 -36.83
C GLU A 240 42.92 -21.13 -38.28
N GLN A 241 42.05 -20.83 -39.24
CA GLN A 241 42.30 -21.07 -40.67
C GLN A 241 43.27 -20.05 -41.28
N GLU A 242 43.15 -18.77 -40.92
CA GLU A 242 44.01 -17.69 -41.45
C GLU A 242 45.40 -17.65 -40.79
N TYR A 243 45.49 -18.06 -39.51
CA TYR A 243 46.72 -18.01 -38.72
C TYR A 243 47.23 -19.41 -38.34
N GLN A 244 47.19 -20.36 -39.28
CA GLN A 244 47.92 -21.63 -39.10
C GLN A 244 49.40 -21.37 -38.79
N PRO A 245 50.02 -22.09 -37.84
CA PRO A 245 51.44 -21.91 -37.53
C PRO A 245 52.26 -22.08 -38.82
N ALA A 246 53.22 -21.17 -39.03
CA ALA A 246 54.06 -21.12 -40.23
C ALA A 246 54.73 -22.47 -40.56
N GLU A 247 54.89 -23.34 -39.57
CA GLU A 247 55.39 -24.72 -39.69
C GLU A 247 54.58 -25.59 -40.67
N SER A 248 53.27 -25.32 -40.85
CA SER A 248 52.41 -26.03 -41.81
C SER A 248 52.59 -25.58 -43.27
N ARG A 249 53.15 -24.38 -43.50
CA ARG A 249 53.43 -23.85 -44.85
C ARG A 249 54.84 -24.16 -45.33
N VAL A 250 55.77 -24.49 -44.43
CA VAL A 250 57.18 -24.74 -44.77
C VAL A 250 57.41 -26.17 -45.29
N ASN A 251 56.56 -27.15 -44.96
CA ASN A 251 56.70 -28.55 -45.43
C ASN A 251 56.07 -28.83 -46.81
N LYS A 252 55.74 -27.80 -47.59
CA LYS A 252 55.39 -27.90 -49.02
C LYS A 252 56.29 -26.97 -49.84
N VAL A 253 57.60 -27.22 -49.80
CA VAL A 253 58.56 -26.79 -50.83
C VAL A 253 59.49 -27.96 -51.11
#